data_AF-A0A2V3XX94-F1
#
_entry.id   AF-A0A2V3XX94-F1
#
_cell.length_a   1.000
_cell.length_b   1.000
_cell.length_c   1.000
_cell.angle_alpha   90.00
_cell.angle_beta   90.00
_cell.angle_gamma   90.00
#
_symmetry.space_group_name_H-M   'P 1'
#
loop_
_entity.id
_entity.type
_entity.pdbx_description
1 polymer ?
#
loop_
_entity_poly.entity_id
_entity_poly.type
_entity_poly.pdbx_seq_one_letter_code
_entity_poly.pdbx_strand_id
1 'polypeptide(L)' 'MRSYELTGRKCYDHLGGKLGVAIFNFLIEQKWIELKDGTSTTYIMTQKGEENFKKIGLNLPVVIK' A
#
# COMPACT_ATOMS: atom_id res chain seq x y z
N MET A 1 12.19 14.05 20.41
CA MET A 1 11.73 13.08 19.40
C MET A 1 10.23 12.95 19.55
N ARG A 2 9.43 13.23 18.51
CA ARG A 2 7.97 13.03 18.60
C ARG A 2 7.68 11.55 18.41
N SER A 3 6.98 10.95 19.36
CA SER A 3 6.48 9.58 19.28
C SER A 3 5.00 9.64 18.92
N TYR A 4 4.60 8.90 17.89
CA TYR A 4 3.20 8.79 17.48
C TYR A 4 2.72 7.37 17.74
N GLU A 5 1.53 7.24 18.32
CA GLU A 5 0.89 5.94 18.52
C GLU A 5 0.10 5.56 17.27
N LEU A 6 0.44 4.42 16.66
CA LEU A 6 -0.21 3.90 15.46
C LEU A 6 -0.94 2.60 15.80
N THR A 7 -2.26 2.59 15.67
CA THR A 7 -3.07 1.39 15.93
C THR A 7 -3.29 0.57 14.65
N GLY A 8 -2.69 -0.60 14.59
CA GLY A 8 -2.93 -1.61 13.55
C GLY A 8 -3.20 -2.98 14.16
N ARG A 9 -3.80 -3.88 13.39
CA ARG A 9 -3.87 -5.30 13.74
C ARG A 9 -3.17 -6.11 12.66
N LYS A 10 -2.27 -7.00 13.09
CA LYS A 10 -1.77 -8.07 12.24
C LYS A 10 -2.70 -9.27 12.44
N CYS A 11 -3.44 -9.67 11.42
CA CYS A 11 -4.12 -10.96 11.42
C CYS A 11 -3.45 -11.84 10.37
N TYR A 12 -2.83 -12.93 10.82
CA TYR A 12 -1.98 -13.78 9.99
C TYR A 12 -0.87 -12.95 9.31
N ASP A 13 -0.97 -12.74 8.00
CA ASP A 13 -0.07 -11.95 7.16
C ASP A 13 -0.68 -10.63 6.66
N HIS A 14 -1.88 -10.27 7.13
CA HIS A 14 -2.57 -9.03 6.74
C HIS A 14 -2.34 -7.91 7.75
N LEU A 15 -1.98 -6.73 7.25
CA LEU A 15 -1.96 -5.48 8.01
C LEU A 15 -3.30 -4.75 7.86
N GLY A 16 -4.14 -4.86 8.89
CA GLY A 16 -5.45 -4.21 8.94
C GLY A 16 -5.56 -3.13 10.03
N GLY A 17 -6.78 -2.60 10.21
CA GLY A 17 -7.06 -1.54 11.17
C GLY A 17 -6.67 -0.15 10.67
N LYS A 18 -6.68 0.86 11.56
CA LYS A 18 -6.47 2.27 11.20
C LYS A 18 -5.13 2.50 10.50
N LEU A 19 -4.08 1.80 10.94
CA LEU A 19 -2.77 1.85 10.29
C LEU A 19 -2.80 1.31 8.85
N GLY A 20 -3.41 0.15 8.62
CA GLY A 20 -3.53 -0.41 7.27
C GLY A 20 -4.30 0.51 6.32
N VAL A 21 -5.40 1.10 6.80
CA VAL A 21 -6.18 2.09 6.06
C VAL A 21 -5.35 3.33 5.74
N ALA A 22 -4.60 3.86 6.70
CA ALA A 22 -3.76 5.05 6.49
C ALA A 22 -2.66 4.80 5.44
N ILE A 23 -1.98 3.65 5.50
CA ILE A 23 -0.97 3.27 4.51
C ILE A 23 -1.63 3.10 3.13
N PHE A 24 -2.77 2.42 3.06
CA PHE A 24 -3.48 2.20 1.81
C PHE A 24 -3.90 3.53 1.15
N ASN A 25 -4.48 4.45 1.92
CA ASN A 25 -4.85 5.78 1.42
C ASN A 25 -3.64 6.55 0.90
N PHE A 26 -2.52 6.52 1.63
CA PHE A 26 -1.28 7.13 1.17
C PHE A 26 -0.84 6.59 -0.19
N LEU A 27 -0.86 5.27 -0.39
CA LEU A 27 -0.47 4.66 -1.66
C LEU A 27 -1.36 5.10 -2.83
N ILE A 28 -2.67 5.28 -2.61
CA ILE A 28 -3.62 5.78 -3.60
C ILE A 28 -3.38 7.28 -3.87
N GLU A 29 -3.34 8.11 -2.82
CA GLU A 29 -3.16 9.56 -2.93
C GLU A 29 -1.85 9.94 -3.62
N GLN A 30 -0.78 9.18 -3.35
CA GLN A 30 0.51 9.38 -3.99
C GLN A 30 0.59 8.79 -5.41
N LYS A 31 -0.46 8.12 -5.88
CA LYS A 31 -0.54 7.40 -7.15
C LYS A 31 0.52 6.30 -7.28
N TRP A 32 0.81 5.59 -6.19
CA TRP A 32 1.68 4.41 -6.24
C TRP A 32 0.93 3.19 -6.72
N ILE A 33 -0.35 3.11 -6.35
CA ILE A 33 -1.30 2.12 -6.87
C ILE A 33 -2.57 2.85 -7.31
N GLU A 34 -3.34 2.22 -8.20
CA GLU A 34 -4.64 2.73 -8.66
C GLU A 34 -5.62 1.59 -8.86
N LEU A 35 -6.92 1.89 -8.78
CA LEU A 35 -7.97 0.90 -8.99
C LEU A 35 -7.96 0.49 -10.47
N LYS A 36 -7.93 -0.81 -10.73
CA LYS A 36 -8.02 -1.33 -12.09
C LYS A 36 -9.41 -1.06 -12.65
N ASP A 37 -9.45 -0.50 -13.86
CA ASP A 37 -10.70 -0.25 -14.59
C ASP A 37 -11.60 -1.47 -14.63
N GLY A 38 -12.89 -1.25 -14.36
CA GLY A 38 -13.92 -2.31 -14.34
C GLY A 38 -13.87 -3.23 -13.13
N THR A 39 -13.09 -2.91 -12.10
CA THR A 39 -13.03 -3.68 -10.83
C THR A 39 -13.36 -2.80 -9.63
N SER A 40 -13.71 -3.42 -8.51
CA SER A 40 -13.97 -2.73 -7.23
C SER A 40 -12.94 -3.04 -6.14
N THR A 41 -12.08 -4.04 -6.37
CA THR A 41 -11.16 -4.57 -5.36
C THR A 41 -9.77 -4.89 -5.91
N THR A 42 -9.54 -4.70 -7.21
CA THR A 42 -8.24 -5.00 -7.83
C THR A 42 -7.48 -3.71 -8.07
N TYR A 43 -6.27 -3.62 -7.53
CA TYR A 43 -5.39 -2.48 -7.71
C TYR A 43 -4.19 -2.87 -8.55
N ILE A 44 -3.75 -1.96 -9.40
CA ILE A 44 -2.52 -2.11 -10.19
C ILE A 44 -1.46 -1.15 -9.66
N MET A 45 -0.19 -1.59 -9.74
CA MET A 45 0.95 -0.74 -9.44
C MET A 45 1.23 0.17 -10.63
N THR A 46 1.38 1.47 -10.38
CA THR A 46 1.77 2.43 -11.42
C THR A 46 3.30 2.43 -11.58
N GLN A 47 3.80 3.00 -12.68
CA GLN A 47 5.25 3.20 -12.85
C GLN A 47 5.86 4.02 -11.69
N LYS A 48 5.15 5.07 -11.26
CA LYS A 48 5.56 5.88 -10.10
C LYS A 48 5.61 5.05 -8.83
N GLY A 49 4.66 4.14 -8.63
CA GLY A 49 4.65 3.21 -7.51
C GLY A 49 5.88 2.33 -7.50
N GLU A 50 6.17 1.68 -8.63
CA GLU A 50 7.32 0.77 -8.77
C GLU A 50 8.64 1.46 -8.42
N GLU A 51 8.88 2.66 -8.95
CA GLU A 51 10.10 3.43 -8.66
C GLU A 51 10.22 3.76 -7.17
N ASN A 52 9.13 4.18 -6.53
CA ASN A 52 9.18 4.59 -5.13
C ASN A 52 9.23 3.39 -4.16
N PHE A 53 8.57 2.27 -4.48
CA PHE A 53 8.73 1.03 -3.74
C PHE A 53 10.20 0.58 -3.75
N LYS A 54 10.87 0.61 -4.92
CA LYS A 54 12.30 0.33 -5.02
C LYS A 54 13.15 1.28 -4.17
N LYS A 55 12.85 2.58 -4.17
CA LYS A 55 13.57 3.58 -3.34
C LYS A 55 13.48 3.30 -1.85
N ILE A 56 12.35 2.78 -1.36
CA ILE A 56 12.18 2.41 0.05
C ILE A 56 12.63 0.97 0.36
N GLY A 57 13.24 0.28 -0.62
CA GLY A 57 13.77 -1.08 -0.46
C GLY A 57 12.72 -2.18 -0.55
N LEU A 58 11.50 -1.88 -1.01
CA LEU A 58 10.45 -2.87 -1.24
C LEU A 58 10.46 -3.30 -2.72
N ASN A 59 10.79 -4.56 -2.97
CA ASN A 59 10.76 -5.14 -4.31
C ASN A 59 9.51 -6.02 -4.45
N LEU A 60 8.40 -5.41 -4.89
CA LEU A 60 7.12 -6.10 -5.05
C LEU A 60 7.09 -6.87 -6.37
N PRO A 61 6.52 -8.09 -6.41
CA PRO A 61 6.30 -8.79 -7.67
C PRO A 61 5.23 -8.06 -8.51
N VAL A 62 5.35 -8.14 -9.83
CA VAL A 62 4.43 -7.51 -10.79
C VAL A 62 2.99 -8.01 -10.62
N VAL A 63 2.82 -9.22 -10.07
CA VAL A 63 1.52 -9.80 -9.73
C VAL A 63 1.61 -10.41 -8.32
N ILE A 64 0.73 -9.97 -7.43
CA ILE A 64 0.47 -10.61 -6.14
C ILE A 64 -0.81 -11.44 -6.34
N LYS A 65 -0.70 -12.77 -6.23
CA LYS A 65 -1.85 -13.68 -6.25
C LYS A 65 -2.29 -14.02 -4.83
#